data_AF-A0A9X2DM99-F1
#
_entry.id   AF-A0A9X2DM99-F1
#
_cell.length_a   1.000
_cell.length_b   1.000
_cell.length_c   1.000
_cell.angle_alpha   90.00
_cell.angle_beta   90.00
_cell.angle_gamma   90.00
#
_symmetry.space_group_name_H-M   'P 1'
#
loop_
_entity.id
_entity.type
_entity.pdbx_description
1 polymer ?
#
loop_
_entity_poly.entity_id
_entity_poly.type
_entity_poly.pdbx_seq_one_letter_code
_entity_poly.pdbx_strand_id
1 'polypeptide(L)'
;MKKEFISVVMACSLVLLAGCMYGEGERETLEEGDNGYQIDSYQTDVKTAVTLALDQFAELSSSKSIEVLYEYKPIHEEKMLFRSLINNHLFGTNRPTAEIIKARNERKREFEKLLAEAQDEYDITVTEEEVTAYIEEMVDPHYFEEQEEYAAALGITVTELNHQFDRDLYYFDVLADKLLFARAAEGQFE
;
A
#
# COMPACT_ATOMS: atom_id res chain seq x y z
N MET A 1 -29.86 -8.62 11.29
CA MET A 1 -29.46 -9.41 10.11
C MET A 1 -29.59 -8.48 8.91
N LYS A 2 -28.54 -7.92 8.30
CA LYS A 2 -27.19 -8.42 8.03
C LYS A 2 -26.18 -7.30 8.36
N LYS A 3 -25.17 -7.59 9.19
CA LYS A 3 -23.99 -6.75 9.46
C LYS A 3 -22.72 -7.48 8.97
N GLU A 4 -22.82 -8.11 7.80
CA GLU A 4 -21.74 -8.94 7.25
C GLU A 4 -21.38 -8.48 5.82
N PHE A 5 -21.21 -7.17 5.64
CA PHE A 5 -20.69 -6.60 4.39
C PHE A 5 -19.55 -5.60 4.61
N ILE A 6 -18.83 -5.75 5.73
CA ILE A 6 -17.55 -5.07 5.95
C ILE A 6 -16.54 -6.18 6.23
N SER A 7 -16.15 -6.86 5.16
CA SER A 7 -15.06 -7.83 5.15
C SER A 7 -14.35 -7.64 3.82
N VAL A 8 -13.02 -7.68 3.85
CA VAL A 8 -12.08 -7.65 2.72
C VAL A 8 -11.46 -6.28 2.32
N VAL A 9 -11.11 -5.40 3.28
CA VAL A 9 -10.00 -4.42 3.05
C VAL A 9 -8.86 -4.56 4.07
N MET A 10 -9.05 -5.38 5.12
CA MET A 10 -7.96 -5.86 5.99
C MET A 10 -7.15 -6.98 5.33
N ALA A 11 -6.53 -6.68 4.19
CA ALA A 11 -5.53 -7.55 3.58
C ALA A 11 -4.21 -6.79 3.57
N CYS A 12 -3.43 -6.98 4.65
CA CYS A 12 -1.98 -6.78 4.67
C CYS A 12 -1.49 -5.48 4.01
N SER A 13 -1.21 -4.46 4.81
CA SER A 13 -0.37 -3.33 4.39
C SER A 13 1.05 -3.76 3.95
N LEU A 14 1.39 -5.06 4.05
CA LEU A 14 2.55 -5.71 3.42
C LEU A 14 2.29 -6.34 2.03
N VAL A 15 1.03 -6.50 1.60
CA VAL A 15 0.62 -7.05 0.28
C VAL A 15 0.47 -5.95 -0.79
N LEU A 16 0.84 -4.69 -0.50
CA LEU A 16 0.72 -3.57 -1.44
C LEU A 16 1.67 -3.58 -2.67
N LEU A 17 2.30 -4.71 -3.01
CA LEU A 17 2.97 -4.88 -4.32
C LEU A 17 2.32 -5.88 -5.29
N ALA A 18 1.24 -6.59 -4.94
CA ALA A 18 0.57 -7.48 -5.91
C ALA A 18 -0.74 -6.90 -6.51
N GLY A 19 -1.32 -5.86 -5.92
CA GLY A 19 -2.69 -5.42 -6.20
C GLY A 19 -2.97 -4.59 -7.48
N CYS A 20 -2.01 -4.34 -8.38
CA CYS A 20 -2.28 -3.56 -9.60
C CYS A 20 -1.69 -4.17 -10.89
N MET A 21 -1.54 -5.50 -10.96
CA MET A 21 -1.11 -6.21 -12.18
C MET A 21 -2.18 -7.10 -12.81
N TYR A 22 -3.46 -6.87 -12.56
CA TYR A 22 -4.51 -7.32 -13.50
C TYR A 22 -4.87 -6.19 -14.45
N GLY A 23 -3.94 -5.94 -15.39
CA GLY A 23 -4.29 -5.31 -16.65
C GLY A 23 -5.23 -6.22 -17.42
N GLU A 24 -6.23 -5.61 -18.03
CA GLU A 24 -7.19 -6.22 -18.95
C GLU A 24 -6.48 -7.13 -19.97
N GLY A 25 -6.59 -8.45 -19.82
CA GLY A 25 -6.00 -9.38 -20.78
C GLY A 25 -5.79 -10.79 -20.28
N GLU A 26 -6.85 -11.44 -19.79
CA GLU A 26 -7.16 -12.87 -20.04
C GLU A 26 -8.33 -13.28 -19.14
N ARG A 27 -9.51 -13.32 -19.75
CA ARG A 27 -10.75 -13.80 -19.15
C ARG A 27 -10.91 -15.25 -19.58
N GLU A 28 -10.24 -16.18 -18.90
CA GLU A 28 -10.53 -17.61 -19.02
C GLU A 28 -11.10 -18.16 -17.72
N THR A 29 -12.41 -18.45 -17.80
CA THR A 29 -13.20 -19.41 -17.01
C THR A 29 -13.03 -19.39 -15.49
N LEU A 30 -13.97 -18.69 -14.85
CA LEU A 30 -14.40 -18.92 -13.48
C LEU A 30 -14.97 -20.35 -13.34
N GLU A 31 -14.20 -21.26 -12.77
CA GLU A 31 -14.76 -22.42 -12.05
C GLU A 31 -14.70 -22.14 -10.55
N GLU A 32 -15.86 -22.23 -9.90
CA GLU A 32 -16.03 -22.09 -8.46
C GLU A 32 -15.24 -23.18 -7.73
N GLY A 33 -14.11 -22.80 -7.15
CA GLY A 33 -13.31 -23.66 -6.28
C GLY A 33 -12.54 -22.83 -5.27
N ASP A 34 -12.99 -22.86 -4.01
CA ASP A 34 -12.27 -22.50 -2.79
C ASP A 34 -11.52 -21.14 -2.82
N ASN A 35 -12.13 -20.09 -2.25
CA ASN A 35 -11.63 -18.70 -2.19
C ASN A 35 -10.37 -18.53 -1.31
N GLY A 36 -9.33 -19.32 -1.55
CA GLY A 36 -7.98 -19.04 -1.12
C GLY A 36 -7.35 -18.04 -2.08
N TYR A 37 -7.28 -16.78 -1.68
CA TYR A 37 -6.30 -15.85 -2.27
C TYR A 37 -4.93 -16.55 -2.21
N GLN A 38 -4.42 -17.04 -3.34
CA GLN A 38 -3.04 -17.53 -3.42
C GLN A 38 -2.12 -16.31 -3.28
N ILE A 39 -1.79 -15.99 -2.03
CA ILE A 39 -0.63 -15.17 -1.71
C ILE A 39 0.56 -16.04 -2.11
N ASP A 40 1.34 -15.59 -3.10
CA ASP A 40 2.65 -16.19 -3.37
C ASP A 40 3.40 -16.27 -2.04
N SER A 41 3.71 -17.48 -1.58
CA SER A 41 4.32 -17.68 -0.27
C SER A 41 5.62 -16.89 -0.17
N TYR A 42 5.84 -16.20 0.95
CA TYR A 42 7.10 -15.49 1.19
C TYR A 42 8.29 -16.40 0.92
N GLN A 43 9.19 -15.92 0.05
CA GLN A 43 10.43 -16.62 -0.27
C GLN A 43 11.55 -16.28 0.72
N THR A 44 11.35 -15.27 1.55
CA THR A 44 12.30 -14.77 2.56
C THR A 44 11.51 -14.12 3.70
N ASP A 45 12.08 -14.08 4.91
CA ASP A 45 11.45 -13.41 6.06
C ASP A 45 11.44 -11.87 5.91
N VAL A 46 10.51 -11.21 6.59
CA VAL A 46 10.32 -9.75 6.48
C VAL A 46 11.59 -8.99 6.84
N LYS A 47 12.27 -9.39 7.93
CA LYS A 47 13.46 -8.71 8.41
C LYS A 47 14.60 -8.75 7.39
N THR A 48 14.84 -9.90 6.78
CA THR A 48 15.83 -10.06 5.72
C THR A 48 15.46 -9.23 4.50
N ALA A 49 14.20 -9.26 4.07
CA ALA A 49 13.73 -8.47 2.92
C ALA A 49 13.91 -6.95 3.15
N VAL A 50 13.62 -6.46 4.35
CA VAL A 50 13.84 -5.05 4.74
C VAL A 50 15.31 -4.69 4.72
N THR A 51 16.17 -5.56 5.26
CA THR A 51 17.63 -5.32 5.27
C THR A 51 18.18 -5.20 3.85
N LEU A 52 17.82 -6.13 2.96
CA LEU A 52 18.23 -6.10 1.56
C LEU A 52 17.67 -4.87 0.83
N ALA A 53 16.43 -4.49 1.13
CA ALA A 53 15.81 -3.29 0.58
C ALA A 53 16.51 -2.01 1.03
N LEU A 54 16.96 -1.91 2.29
CA LEU A 54 17.69 -0.75 2.80
C LEU A 54 19.04 -0.57 2.08
N ASP A 55 19.78 -1.67 1.92
CA ASP A 55 21.06 -1.66 1.20
C ASP A 55 20.86 -1.18 -0.25
N GLN A 56 19.88 -1.76 -0.95
CA GLN A 56 19.58 -1.40 -2.33
C GLN A 56 19.00 0.02 -2.44
N PHE A 57 18.20 0.45 -1.47
CA PHE A 57 17.65 1.80 -1.42
C PHE A 57 18.75 2.84 -1.30
N ALA A 58 19.77 2.61 -0.48
CA ALA A 58 20.90 3.54 -0.33
C ALA A 58 21.65 3.78 -1.66
N GLU A 59 21.67 2.80 -2.56
CA GLU A 59 22.27 2.92 -3.90
C GLU A 59 21.37 3.66 -4.91
N LEU A 60 20.06 3.48 -4.80
CA LEU A 60 19.07 3.94 -5.79
C LEU A 60 18.37 5.24 -5.43
N SER A 61 18.33 5.58 -4.14
CA SER A 61 17.64 6.76 -3.63
C SER A 61 18.31 8.03 -4.11
N SER A 62 17.47 9.01 -4.48
CA SER A 62 17.96 10.33 -4.87
C SER A 62 18.48 11.13 -3.68
N SER A 63 17.92 10.91 -2.48
CA SER A 63 18.30 11.59 -1.24
C SER A 63 19.57 11.01 -0.62
N LYS A 64 19.89 9.73 -0.92
CA LYS A 64 20.96 8.95 -0.26
C LYS A 64 20.85 8.93 1.27
N SER A 65 19.65 9.15 1.80
CA SER A 65 19.38 9.32 3.22
C SER A 65 18.07 8.64 3.55
N ILE A 66 18.08 7.74 4.54
CA ILE A 66 16.90 7.00 5.00
C ILE A 66 15.94 7.91 5.78
N GLU A 67 16.44 9.04 6.30
CA GLU A 67 15.64 10.04 7.01
C GLU A 67 14.54 10.62 6.12
N VAL A 68 14.73 10.62 4.78
CA VAL A 68 13.68 11.00 3.83
C VAL A 68 12.44 10.12 3.99
N LEU A 69 12.58 8.85 4.42
CA LEU A 69 11.46 7.95 4.64
C LEU A 69 10.64 8.31 5.90
N TYR A 70 11.03 9.30 6.68
CA TYR A 70 10.21 9.76 7.81
C TYR A 70 9.41 11.03 7.48
N GLU A 71 9.62 11.61 6.30
CA GLU A 71 8.83 12.73 5.84
C GLU A 71 7.41 12.26 5.45
N TYR A 72 6.41 13.03 5.87
CA TYR A 72 5.03 12.82 5.44
C TYR A 72 4.76 13.56 4.13
N LYS A 73 4.34 12.80 3.12
CA LYS A 73 3.78 13.30 1.85
C LYS A 73 2.71 12.31 1.40
N PRO A 74 1.54 12.75 0.90
CA PRO A 74 0.55 11.85 0.32
C PRO A 74 1.18 10.93 -0.74
N ILE A 75 1.98 11.50 -1.65
CA ILE A 75 2.78 10.74 -2.61
C ILE A 75 4.25 10.83 -2.23
N HIS A 76 4.77 9.77 -1.60
CA HIS A 76 6.17 9.70 -1.15
C HIS A 76 7.01 8.73 -1.99
N GLU A 77 7.62 9.21 -3.07
CA GLU A 77 8.31 8.39 -4.07
C GLU A 77 9.41 7.48 -3.50
N GLU A 78 10.18 7.97 -2.54
CA GLU A 78 11.26 7.20 -1.93
C GLU A 78 10.71 6.04 -1.07
N LYS A 79 9.54 6.25 -0.44
CA LYS A 79 8.85 5.19 0.32
C LYS A 79 8.25 4.16 -0.63
N MET A 80 7.66 4.63 -1.72
CA MET A 80 7.15 3.75 -2.77
C MET A 80 8.27 2.89 -3.36
N LEU A 81 9.45 3.46 -3.64
CA LEU A 81 10.63 2.71 -4.06
C LEU A 81 11.02 1.69 -2.99
N PHE A 82 11.21 2.14 -1.75
CA PHE A 82 11.65 1.28 -0.66
C PHE A 82 10.71 0.08 -0.44
N ARG A 83 9.40 0.32 -0.35
CA ARG A 83 8.38 -0.74 -0.26
C ARG A 83 8.44 -1.68 -1.47
N SER A 84 8.63 -1.15 -2.68
CA SER A 84 8.77 -1.98 -3.88
C SER A 84 9.99 -2.91 -3.84
N LEU A 85 11.11 -2.44 -3.26
CA LEU A 85 12.31 -3.26 -3.06
C LEU A 85 12.06 -4.34 -2.01
N ILE A 86 11.40 -4.00 -0.89
CA ILE A 86 11.00 -4.98 0.14
C ILE A 86 10.22 -6.11 -0.51
N ASN A 87 9.16 -5.81 -1.26
CA ASN A 87 8.34 -6.89 -1.80
C ASN A 87 9.03 -7.67 -2.91
N ASN A 88 9.94 -7.04 -3.68
CA ASN A 88 10.76 -7.79 -4.61
C ASN A 88 11.61 -8.86 -3.91
N HIS A 89 12.16 -8.55 -2.73
CA HIS A 89 12.92 -9.50 -1.91
C HIS A 89 12.01 -10.50 -1.18
N LEU A 90 10.92 -10.02 -0.59
CA LEU A 90 9.98 -10.83 0.20
C LEU A 90 9.33 -11.95 -0.64
N PHE A 91 8.88 -11.62 -1.84
CA PHE A 91 8.24 -12.57 -2.76
C PHE A 91 9.22 -13.20 -3.76
N GLY A 92 10.51 -12.84 -3.70
CA GLY A 92 11.53 -13.34 -4.62
C GLY A 92 11.20 -13.12 -6.10
N THR A 93 10.57 -11.98 -6.43
CA THR A 93 10.13 -11.72 -7.81
C THR A 93 11.30 -11.52 -8.78
N ASN A 94 12.52 -11.30 -8.26
CA ASN A 94 13.75 -11.11 -9.02
C ASN A 94 13.63 -10.06 -10.14
N ARG A 95 12.77 -9.05 -9.95
CA ARG A 95 12.53 -8.00 -10.93
C ARG A 95 13.79 -7.13 -11.06
N PRO A 96 14.23 -6.84 -12.28
CA PRO A 96 15.30 -5.87 -12.50
C PRO A 96 14.92 -4.50 -11.90
N THR A 97 15.91 -3.79 -11.35
CA THR A 97 15.70 -2.46 -10.75
C THR A 97 15.01 -1.46 -11.69
N ALA A 98 15.30 -1.51 -12.99
CA ALA A 98 14.65 -0.65 -13.97
C ALA A 98 13.13 -0.88 -14.04
N GLU A 99 12.67 -2.13 -13.88
CA GLU A 99 11.25 -2.47 -13.86
C GLU A 99 10.59 -2.01 -12.56
N ILE A 100 11.29 -2.14 -11.42
CA ILE A 100 10.82 -1.62 -10.13
C ILE A 100 10.60 -0.11 -10.20
N ILE A 101 11.56 0.63 -10.76
CA ILE A 101 11.45 2.09 -10.94
C ILE A 101 10.30 2.44 -11.90
N LYS A 102 10.15 1.69 -12.99
CA LYS A 102 9.05 1.88 -13.95
C LYS A 102 7.68 1.70 -13.26
N ALA A 103 7.49 0.60 -12.55
CA ALA A 103 6.25 0.29 -11.83
C ALA A 103 5.94 1.35 -10.76
N ARG A 104 6.96 1.81 -10.01
CA ARG A 104 6.80 2.91 -9.05
C ARG A 104 6.32 4.20 -9.72
N ASN A 105 6.86 4.55 -10.89
CA ASN A 105 6.44 5.73 -11.64
C ASN A 105 5.02 5.58 -12.23
N GLU A 106 4.62 4.38 -12.63
CA GLU A 106 3.25 4.09 -13.06
C GLU A 106 2.26 4.30 -11.92
N ARG A 107 2.55 3.71 -10.75
CA ARG A 107 1.72 3.88 -9.56
C ARG A 107 1.65 5.33 -9.08
N LYS A 108 2.77 6.06 -9.15
CA LYS A 108 2.79 7.50 -8.83
C LYS A 108 1.76 8.25 -9.67
N ARG A 109 1.72 7.98 -10.98
CA ARG A 109 0.74 8.60 -11.89
C ARG A 109 -0.70 8.20 -11.58
N GLU A 110 -0.93 6.98 -11.12
CA GLU A 110 -2.27 6.54 -10.69
C GLU A 110 -2.72 7.30 -9.44
N PHE A 111 -1.84 7.45 -8.45
CA PHE A 111 -2.12 8.28 -7.27
C PHE A 111 -2.34 9.75 -7.60
N GLU A 112 -1.55 10.33 -8.52
CA GLU A 112 -1.77 11.69 -9.00
C GLU A 112 -3.14 11.85 -9.68
N LYS A 113 -3.60 10.85 -10.44
CA LYS A 113 -4.93 10.85 -11.05
C LYS A 113 -6.04 10.76 -10.00
N LEU A 114 -5.90 9.91 -8.99
CA LEU A 114 -6.90 9.79 -7.92
C LEU A 114 -7.03 11.08 -7.11
N LEU A 115 -5.91 11.74 -6.82
CA LEU A 115 -5.92 13.05 -6.17
C LEU A 115 -6.60 14.12 -7.04
N ALA A 116 -6.30 14.13 -8.34
CA ALA A 116 -6.92 15.07 -9.27
C ALA A 116 -8.42 14.82 -9.39
N GLU A 117 -8.87 13.58 -9.56
CA GLU A 117 -10.28 13.22 -9.62
C GLU A 117 -11.02 13.63 -8.34
N ALA A 118 -10.48 13.30 -7.17
CA ALA A 118 -11.08 13.67 -5.90
C ALA A 118 -11.29 15.19 -5.78
N GLN A 119 -10.29 15.97 -6.15
CA GLN A 119 -10.36 17.43 -6.04
C GLN A 119 -11.20 18.07 -7.14
N ASP A 120 -11.00 17.69 -8.40
CA ASP A 120 -11.56 18.37 -9.57
C ASP A 120 -13.00 17.95 -9.86
N GLU A 121 -13.35 16.69 -9.60
CA GLU A 121 -14.69 16.15 -9.88
C GLU A 121 -15.59 16.18 -8.65
N TYR A 122 -15.03 15.96 -7.45
CA TYR A 122 -15.82 15.75 -6.23
C TYR A 122 -15.56 16.75 -5.10
N ASP A 123 -14.59 17.67 -5.24
CA ASP A 123 -14.14 18.59 -4.19
C ASP A 123 -13.83 17.88 -2.85
N ILE A 124 -13.27 16.67 -2.96
CA ILE A 124 -12.88 15.83 -1.83
C ILE A 124 -11.43 16.13 -1.44
N THR A 125 -11.23 16.46 -0.17
CA THR A 125 -9.92 16.54 0.47
C THR A 125 -9.83 15.52 1.61
N VAL A 126 -8.63 15.05 1.93
CA VAL A 126 -8.37 14.20 3.12
C VAL A 126 -7.54 14.98 4.13
N THR A 127 -8.02 15.07 5.37
CA THR A 127 -7.30 15.76 6.46
C THR A 127 -6.44 14.81 7.28
N GLU A 128 -5.50 15.35 8.04
CA GLU A 128 -4.69 14.53 8.96
C GLU A 128 -5.56 13.88 10.04
N GLU A 129 -6.58 14.56 10.54
CA GLU A 129 -7.51 14.01 11.54
C GLU A 129 -8.30 12.83 10.99
N GLU A 130 -8.73 12.88 9.72
CA GLU A 130 -9.43 11.76 9.07
C GLU A 130 -8.53 10.53 8.97
N VAL A 131 -7.25 10.72 8.61
CA VAL A 131 -6.27 9.61 8.55
C VAL A 131 -5.98 9.05 9.92
N THR A 132 -5.82 9.90 10.94
CA THR A 132 -5.59 9.44 12.33
C THR A 132 -6.79 8.64 12.84
N ALA A 133 -8.02 9.14 12.63
CA ALA A 133 -9.22 8.42 13.02
C ALA A 133 -9.32 7.05 12.32
N TYR A 134 -9.01 7.00 11.02
CA TYR A 134 -8.98 5.74 10.28
C TYR A 134 -7.97 4.74 10.89
N ILE A 135 -6.75 5.19 11.21
CA ILE A 135 -5.73 4.32 11.82
C ILE A 135 -6.20 3.80 13.19
N GLU A 136 -6.70 4.67 14.05
CA GLU A 136 -7.15 4.31 15.40
C GLU A 136 -8.35 3.34 15.39
N GLU A 137 -9.27 3.51 14.44
CA GLU A 137 -10.51 2.71 14.36
C GLU A 137 -10.32 1.40 13.59
N MET A 138 -9.51 1.41 12.53
CA MET A 138 -9.45 0.30 11.57
C MET A 138 -8.12 -0.46 11.61
N VAL A 139 -7.01 0.18 11.99
CA VAL A 139 -5.67 -0.40 11.88
C VAL A 139 -5.17 -0.87 13.24
N ASP A 140 -5.04 0.04 14.21
CA ASP A 140 -4.45 -0.22 15.52
C ASP A 140 -5.12 -1.35 16.35
N PRO A 141 -6.44 -1.62 16.22
CA PRO A 141 -7.07 -2.74 16.93
C PRO A 141 -6.65 -4.13 16.43
N HIS A 142 -5.98 -4.23 15.29
CA HIS A 142 -5.67 -5.49 14.63
C HIS A 142 -4.18 -5.83 14.76
N TYR A 143 -3.90 -7.09 15.10
CA TYR A 143 -2.54 -7.60 15.24
C TYR A 143 -2.12 -8.38 14.00
N PHE A 144 -0.96 -8.04 13.44
CA PHE A 144 -0.33 -8.75 12.34
C PHE A 144 1.15 -9.00 12.68
N GLU A 145 1.57 -10.27 12.71
CA GLU A 145 2.94 -10.66 13.06
C GLU A 145 3.95 -10.03 12.11
N GLU A 146 3.63 -9.98 10.81
CA GLU A 146 4.50 -9.41 9.79
C GLU A 146 4.68 -7.90 9.96
N GLN A 147 3.69 -7.19 10.51
CA GLN A 147 3.77 -5.76 10.80
C GLN A 147 4.71 -5.50 11.98
N GLU A 148 4.72 -6.37 12.99
CA GLU A 148 5.70 -6.31 14.07
C GLU A 148 7.12 -6.57 13.56
N GLU A 149 7.29 -7.59 12.71
CA GLU A 149 8.59 -7.88 12.09
C GLU A 149 9.08 -6.71 11.24
N TYR A 150 8.18 -6.06 10.49
CA TYR A 150 8.50 -4.91 9.68
C TYR A 150 8.94 -3.71 10.54
N ALA A 151 8.15 -3.35 11.56
CA ALA A 151 8.48 -2.28 12.48
C ALA A 151 9.82 -2.55 13.20
N ALA A 152 10.03 -3.78 13.67
CA ALA A 152 11.26 -4.20 14.32
C ALA A 152 12.48 -4.13 13.38
N ALA A 153 12.32 -4.47 12.10
CA ALA A 153 13.38 -4.37 11.11
C ALA A 153 13.76 -2.92 10.80
N LEU A 154 12.79 -1.99 10.89
CA LEU A 154 13.02 -0.56 10.78
C LEU A 154 13.51 0.10 12.07
N GLY A 155 13.48 -0.62 13.20
CA GLY A 155 13.87 -0.10 14.51
C GLY A 155 12.85 0.86 15.11
N ILE A 156 11.57 0.75 14.73
CA ILE A 156 10.46 1.58 15.20
C ILE A 156 9.37 0.70 15.85
N THR A 157 8.45 1.33 16.56
CA THR A 157 7.24 0.67 17.08
C THR A 157 6.18 0.51 15.98
N VAL A 158 5.22 -0.41 16.16
CA VAL A 158 4.07 -0.54 15.26
C VAL A 158 3.25 0.77 15.22
N THR A 159 3.14 1.48 16.34
CA THR A 159 2.49 2.79 16.38
C THR A 159 3.22 3.81 15.51
N GLU A 160 4.55 3.88 15.57
CA GLU A 160 5.34 4.77 14.70
C GLU A 160 5.28 4.32 13.23
N LEU A 161 5.23 3.01 12.98
CA LEU A 161 4.99 2.47 11.65
C LEU A 161 3.67 3.02 11.10
N ASN A 162 2.56 2.86 11.84
CA ASN A 162 1.24 3.23 11.34
C ASN A 162 1.04 4.75 11.24
N HIS A 163 1.37 5.47 12.32
CA HIS A 163 1.04 6.88 12.45
C HIS A 163 2.05 7.82 11.79
N GLN A 164 3.23 7.34 11.43
CA GLN A 164 4.29 8.19 10.85
C GLN A 164 4.86 7.61 9.55
N PHE A 165 5.32 6.37 9.58
CA PHE A 165 6.02 5.79 8.43
C PHE A 165 5.06 5.44 7.28
N ASP A 166 4.06 4.62 7.53
CA ASP A 166 3.07 4.16 6.54
C ASP A 166 1.81 5.01 6.49
N ARG A 167 1.82 6.18 7.14
CA ARG A 167 0.69 7.13 7.16
C ARG A 167 0.21 7.51 5.74
N ASP A 168 1.12 7.59 4.78
CA ASP A 168 0.79 7.90 3.38
C ASP A 168 -0.05 6.81 2.70
N LEU A 169 0.03 5.56 3.17
CA LEU A 169 -0.83 4.48 2.68
C LEU A 169 -2.27 4.68 3.16
N TYR A 170 -2.46 4.96 4.45
CA TYR A 170 -3.78 5.18 5.03
C TYR A 170 -4.46 6.45 4.50
N TYR A 171 -3.67 7.44 4.07
CA TYR A 171 -4.22 8.59 3.33
C TYR A 171 -4.97 8.14 2.07
N PHE A 172 -4.39 7.21 1.30
CA PHE A 172 -5.04 6.71 0.09
C PHE A 172 -6.21 5.77 0.38
N ASP A 173 -6.19 5.03 1.49
CA ASP A 173 -7.35 4.25 1.92
C ASP A 173 -8.54 5.17 2.20
N VAL A 174 -8.33 6.24 2.99
CA VAL A 174 -9.37 7.24 3.28
C VAL A 174 -9.84 7.94 2.01
N LEU A 175 -8.93 8.30 1.10
CA LEU A 175 -9.28 8.91 -0.18
C LEU A 175 -10.15 7.97 -1.03
N ALA A 176 -9.77 6.70 -1.12
CA ALA A 176 -10.48 5.69 -1.90
C ALA A 176 -11.89 5.45 -1.35
N ASP A 177 -12.05 5.37 -0.03
CA ASP A 177 -13.37 5.25 0.61
C ASP A 177 -14.27 6.44 0.24
N LYS A 178 -13.75 7.68 0.35
CA LYS A 178 -14.52 8.89 0.01
C LYS A 178 -14.91 8.93 -1.48
N LEU A 179 -13.99 8.58 -2.37
CA LEU A 179 -14.26 8.47 -3.80
C LEU A 179 -15.30 7.39 -4.11
N LEU A 180 -15.23 6.23 -3.46
CA LEU A 180 -16.20 5.16 -3.62
C LEU A 180 -17.61 5.64 -3.26
N PHE A 181 -17.77 6.33 -2.14
CA PHE A 181 -19.07 6.90 -1.74
C PHE A 181 -19.57 7.95 -2.73
N ALA A 182 -18.69 8.81 -3.25
CA ALA A 182 -19.07 9.85 -4.20
C ALA A 182 -19.53 9.27 -5.54
N ARG A 183 -18.77 8.34 -6.11
CA ARG A 183 -19.13 7.63 -7.36
C ARG A 183 -20.44 6.85 -7.23
N ALA A 184 -20.68 6.25 -6.06
CA ALA A 184 -21.93 5.55 -5.77
C ALA A 184 -23.14 6.50 -5.70
N ALA A 185 -22.96 7.71 -5.15
CA ALA A 185 -24.03 8.71 -5.10
C ALA A 185 -24.45 9.21 -6.49
N GLU A 186 -23.55 9.15 -7.48
CA GLU A 186 -23.80 9.54 -8.87
C GLU A 186 -24.36 8.41 -9.76
N GLY A 187 -24.52 7.20 -9.21
CA GLY A 187 -24.99 6.06 -10.00
C GLY A 187 -23.95 5.48 -10.96
N GLN A 188 -22.65 5.70 -10.69
CA GLN A 188 -21.55 5.15 -11.51
C GLN A 188 -21.28 3.66 -11.23
N PHE A 189 -22.05 3.03 -10.35
CA PHE A 189 -22.06 1.58 -10.11
C PHE A 189 -23.46 1.02 -10.40
N GLU A 190 -23.86 1.01 -11.67
CA GLU A 190 -24.99 0.21 -12.20
C GLU A 190 -24.49 -1.05 -12.91
#